data_AF-W7JDX9-F1
#
_entry.id   AF-W7JDX9-F1
#
_cell.length_a   1.000
_cell.length_b   1.000
_cell.length_c   1.000
_cell.angle_alpha   90.00
_cell.angle_beta   90.00
_cell.angle_gamma   90.00
#
_symmetry.space_group_name_H-M   'P 1'
#
loop_
_entity.id
_entity.type
_entity.pdbx_description
1 polymer ?
#
loop_
_entity_poly.entity_id
_entity_poly.type
_entity_poly.pdbx_seq_one_letter_code
_entity_poly.pdbx_strand_id
1 'polypeptide(L)'
;MSRRDAVGGAYEVRRELLLRLVDPASLRAALAGGHDAGSPHEAAARIGLMRKLFELPVVLSEDLTAAERLYLTGRRHRVLTWCVEMTGWQVEQRLEGMALIAADEADTDLPFPRLRAADFAALMVLDHLVRTHGAGAVVTADDLGSAADEVRERHTRAMTNDLRVGDAVESEARDLLGALDLLRPNGKPGEWRLTAAAARYRDPRVVAVNARLDEGEKGDPIGT
;
A
#
# COMPACT_ATOMS: atom_id res chain seq x y z
N MET A 1 -65.53 14.63 -14.48
CA MET A 1 -65.16 14.50 -13.05
C MET A 1 -63.69 14.86 -12.91
N SER A 2 -63.39 16.07 -12.42
CA SER A 2 -62.02 16.58 -12.27
C SER A 2 -61.43 16.08 -10.95
N ARG A 3 -60.36 15.29 -11.01
CA ARG A 3 -59.61 14.84 -9.83
C ARG A 3 -58.68 15.99 -9.44
N ARG A 4 -59.01 16.68 -8.35
CA ARG A 4 -58.07 17.60 -7.69
C ARG A 4 -57.02 16.75 -6.98
N ASP A 5 -55.79 16.77 -7.46
CA ASP A 5 -54.67 16.23 -6.70
C ASP A 5 -54.42 17.14 -5.49
N ALA A 6 -54.55 16.56 -4.30
CA ALA A 6 -54.22 17.23 -3.04
C ALA A 6 -52.70 17.40 -2.98
N VAL A 7 -52.23 18.64 -2.99
CA VAL A 7 -50.84 18.98 -2.67
C VAL A 7 -50.57 18.49 -1.25
N GLY A 8 -49.69 17.49 -1.11
CA GLY A 8 -49.42 16.82 0.15
C GLY A 8 -49.43 15.28 0.11
N GLY A 9 -49.28 14.67 -1.07
CA GLY A 9 -48.99 13.23 -1.17
C GLY A 9 -47.71 12.91 -0.40
N ALA A 10 -47.82 12.05 0.60
CA ALA A 10 -46.73 11.63 1.47
C ALA A 10 -45.63 10.94 0.65
N TYR A 11 -44.61 11.70 0.27
CA TYR A 11 -43.38 11.12 -0.26
C TYR A 11 -42.65 10.47 0.92
N GLU A 12 -42.47 9.15 0.86
CA GLU A 12 -41.57 8.45 1.75
C GLU A 12 -40.13 8.84 1.39
N VAL A 13 -39.58 9.82 2.12
CA VAL A 13 -38.19 10.22 1.97
C VAL A 13 -37.33 9.15 2.64
N ARG A 14 -36.78 8.25 1.83
CA ARG A 14 -35.73 7.32 2.27
C ARG A 14 -34.44 8.09 2.53
N ARG A 15 -34.30 8.58 3.76
CA ARG A 15 -33.19 9.45 4.19
C ARG A 15 -31.83 8.78 3.99
N GLU A 16 -31.75 7.46 4.10
CA GLU A 16 -30.52 6.72 3.78
C GLU A 16 -30.07 6.84 2.32
N LEU A 17 -30.98 7.07 1.37
CA LEU A 17 -30.61 7.34 -0.03
C LEU A 17 -30.11 8.77 -0.22
N LEU A 18 -30.59 9.73 0.58
CA LEU A 18 -30.07 11.11 0.54
C LEU A 18 -28.61 11.19 0.99
N LEU A 19 -28.19 10.33 1.92
CA LEU A 19 -26.79 10.22 2.34
C LEU A 19 -25.87 9.61 1.26
N ARG A 20 -26.45 8.91 0.26
CA ARG A 20 -25.73 8.38 -0.90
C ARG A 20 -25.71 9.35 -2.09
N LEU A 21 -26.50 10.41 -2.04
CA LEU A 21 -26.52 11.42 -3.09
C LEU A 21 -25.41 12.43 -2.81
N VAL A 22 -24.55 12.64 -3.80
CA VAL A 22 -23.60 13.74 -3.79
C VAL A 22 -24.39 15.05 -3.65
N ASP A 23 -24.05 15.86 -2.66
CA ASP A 23 -24.66 17.17 -2.46
C ASP A 23 -24.69 17.94 -3.80
N PRO A 24 -25.87 18.32 -4.32
CA PRO A 24 -25.99 18.96 -5.64
C PRO A 24 -25.23 20.29 -5.74
N ALA A 25 -25.00 20.97 -4.62
CA ALA A 25 -24.17 22.17 -4.60
C ALA A 25 -22.69 21.81 -4.77
N SER A 26 -22.20 20.79 -4.05
CA SER A 26 -20.85 20.23 -4.17
C SER A 26 -20.59 19.64 -5.56
N LEU A 27 -21.55 18.89 -6.11
CA LEU A 27 -21.47 18.36 -7.47
C LEU A 27 -21.44 19.46 -8.52
N ARG A 28 -22.33 20.46 -8.39
CA ARG A 28 -22.38 21.60 -9.31
C ARG A 28 -21.12 22.47 -9.18
N ALA A 29 -20.55 22.63 -7.99
CA ALA A 29 -19.29 23.32 -7.79
C ALA A 29 -18.11 22.57 -8.43
N ALA A 30 -18.08 21.24 -8.32
CA ALA A 30 -17.10 20.38 -9.00
C ALA A 30 -17.23 20.43 -10.53
N LEU A 31 -18.46 20.46 -11.06
CA LEU A 31 -18.75 20.50 -12.50
C LEU A 31 -18.60 21.89 -13.13
N ALA A 32 -18.94 22.96 -12.40
CA ALA A 32 -18.88 24.33 -12.88
C ALA A 32 -17.46 24.95 -12.77
N GLY A 33 -16.46 24.16 -12.36
CA GLY A 33 -15.09 24.65 -12.13
C GLY A 33 -14.98 25.64 -10.97
N GLY A 34 -16.02 25.75 -10.14
CA GLY A 34 -16.16 26.76 -9.10
C GLY A 34 -15.67 26.27 -7.75
N HIS A 35 -14.39 25.91 -7.66
CA HIS A 35 -13.57 25.90 -6.44
C HIS A 35 -12.12 25.72 -6.90
N ASP A 36 -11.36 26.81 -7.01
CA ASP A 36 -9.88 26.86 -7.06
C ASP A 36 -9.22 25.63 -7.73
N ALA A 37 -9.79 25.16 -8.85
CA ALA A 37 -9.50 23.82 -9.36
C ALA A 37 -8.13 23.78 -10.06
N GLY A 38 -7.47 24.93 -10.12
CA GLY A 38 -6.30 25.21 -10.93
C GLY A 38 -6.67 25.28 -12.42
N SER A 39 -5.66 25.54 -13.26
CA SER A 39 -5.84 25.35 -14.71
C SER A 39 -6.20 23.88 -15.02
N PRO A 40 -6.83 23.55 -16.17
CA PRO A 40 -7.13 22.16 -16.53
C PRO A 40 -5.94 21.20 -16.42
N HIS A 41 -4.73 21.71 -16.71
CA HIS A 41 -3.48 20.97 -16.55
C HIS A 41 -3.12 20.70 -15.07
N GLU A 42 -3.41 21.66 -14.20
CA GLU A 42 -3.25 21.52 -12.74
C GLU A 42 -4.26 20.51 -12.16
N ALA A 43 -5.51 20.55 -12.62
CA ALA A 43 -6.54 19.59 -12.23
C ALA A 43 -6.15 18.16 -12.65
N ALA A 44 -5.64 17.97 -13.87
CA ALA A 44 -5.16 16.68 -14.35
C ALA A 44 -3.96 16.18 -13.53
N ALA A 45 -2.98 17.05 -13.25
CA ALA A 45 -1.83 16.71 -12.40
C ALA A 45 -2.25 16.34 -10.97
N ARG A 46 -3.21 17.05 -10.38
CA ARG A 46 -3.77 16.72 -9.07
C ARG A 46 -4.42 15.34 -9.10
N ILE A 47 -5.31 15.07 -10.05
CA ILE A 47 -6.02 13.78 -10.14
C ILE A 47 -5.03 12.63 -10.33
N GLY A 48 -4.07 12.77 -11.24
CA GLY A 48 -3.03 11.76 -11.48
C GLY A 48 -2.20 11.48 -10.24
N LEU A 49 -1.76 12.53 -9.54
CA LEU A 49 -1.01 12.41 -8.29
C LEU A 49 -1.82 11.73 -7.19
N MET A 50 -3.07 12.16 -6.97
CA MET A 50 -3.92 11.56 -5.93
C MET A 50 -4.15 10.08 -6.22
N ARG A 51 -4.48 9.71 -7.47
CA ARG A 51 -4.62 8.30 -7.85
C ARG A 51 -3.38 7.48 -7.55
N LYS A 52 -2.19 7.98 -7.93
CA LYS A 52 -0.93 7.30 -7.59
C LYS A 52 -0.74 7.13 -6.09
N LEU A 53 -1.06 8.15 -5.28
CA LEU A 53 -0.93 8.08 -3.81
C LEU A 53 -1.84 7.02 -3.18
N PHE A 54 -3.00 6.74 -3.76
CA PHE A 54 -3.96 5.76 -3.24
C PHE A 54 -3.80 4.36 -3.85
N GLU A 55 -3.42 4.28 -5.13
CA GLU A 55 -3.39 3.03 -5.88
C GLU A 55 -2.02 2.36 -5.87
N LEU A 56 -0.93 3.10 -5.60
CA LEU A 56 0.43 2.53 -5.57
C LEU A 56 0.89 2.38 -4.12
N PRO A 57 1.58 1.26 -3.77
CA PRO A 57 2.17 1.09 -2.44
C PRO A 57 3.12 2.23 -2.07
N VAL A 58 3.83 2.75 -3.08
CA VAL A 58 4.77 3.87 -2.94
C VAL A 58 4.72 4.72 -4.20
N VAL A 59 4.61 6.03 -4.03
CA VAL A 59 4.80 6.99 -5.12
C VAL A 59 6.26 7.41 -5.15
N LEU A 60 7.01 6.88 -6.11
CA LEU A 60 8.39 7.27 -6.35
C LEU A 60 8.46 8.57 -7.15
N SER A 61 9.44 9.39 -6.83
CA SER A 61 9.64 10.69 -7.51
C SER A 61 9.90 10.54 -9.01
N GLU A 62 10.49 9.41 -9.43
CA GLU A 62 10.77 9.09 -10.83
C GLU A 62 9.51 8.74 -11.64
N ASP A 63 8.43 8.28 -11.00
CA ASP A 63 7.16 7.93 -11.66
C ASP A 63 6.23 9.13 -11.85
N LEU A 64 6.60 10.28 -11.26
CA LEU A 64 5.85 11.51 -11.41
C LEU A 64 6.22 12.21 -12.71
N THR A 65 5.20 12.55 -13.49
CA THR A 65 5.34 13.48 -14.61
C THR A 65 5.83 14.84 -14.12
N ALA A 66 6.40 15.65 -15.03
CA ALA A 66 6.83 17.00 -14.68
C ALA A 66 5.69 17.85 -14.07
N ALA A 67 4.47 17.69 -14.59
CA ALA A 67 3.27 18.37 -14.11
C ALA A 67 2.90 17.97 -12.67
N GLU A 68 2.87 16.66 -12.39
CA GLU A 68 2.55 16.13 -11.06
C GLU A 68 3.64 16.51 -10.05
N ARG A 69 4.92 16.45 -10.45
CA ARG A 69 6.04 16.85 -9.60
C ARG A 69 5.97 18.35 -9.25
N LEU A 70 5.65 19.20 -10.22
CA LEU A 70 5.47 20.64 -10.00
C LEU A 70 4.29 20.90 -9.05
N TYR A 71 3.16 20.24 -9.28
CA TYR A 71 1.97 20.36 -8.43
C TYR A 71 2.26 19.92 -7.00
N LEU A 72 2.86 18.74 -6.83
CA LEU A 72 3.25 18.22 -5.52
C LEU A 72 4.20 19.18 -4.82
N THR A 73 5.22 19.70 -5.49
CA THR A 73 6.19 20.60 -4.85
C THR A 73 5.54 21.89 -4.36
N GLY A 74 4.63 22.48 -5.16
CA GLY A 74 3.93 23.72 -4.80
C GLY A 74 2.79 23.55 -3.79
N ARG A 75 2.22 22.34 -3.66
CA ARG A 75 1.03 22.05 -2.82
C ARG A 75 1.23 20.91 -1.85
N ARG A 76 2.49 20.51 -1.56
CA ARG A 76 2.83 19.30 -0.80
C ARG A 76 2.03 19.17 0.48
N HIS A 77 2.09 20.18 1.34
CA HIS A 77 1.38 20.14 2.63
C HIS A 77 -0.12 19.86 2.46
N ARG A 78 -0.79 20.56 1.53
CA ARG A 78 -2.22 20.39 1.27
C ARG A 78 -2.55 19.00 0.73
N VAL A 79 -1.75 18.47 -0.19
CA VAL A 79 -1.92 17.11 -0.72
C VAL A 79 -1.84 16.07 0.39
N LEU A 80 -0.83 16.19 1.26
CA LEU A 80 -0.64 15.24 2.35
C LEU A 80 -1.74 15.35 3.42
N THR A 81 -2.15 16.58 3.76
CA THR A 81 -3.30 16.80 4.65
C THR A 81 -4.56 16.13 4.11
N TRP A 82 -4.85 16.29 2.81
CA TRP A 82 -5.98 15.62 2.18
C TRP A 82 -5.90 14.09 2.26
N CYS A 83 -4.71 13.51 2.05
CA CYS A 83 -4.54 12.06 2.20
C CYS A 83 -4.90 11.59 3.62
N VAL A 84 -4.37 12.28 4.64
CA VAL A 84 -4.65 11.96 6.05
C VAL A 84 -6.13 12.16 6.38
N GLU A 85 -6.75 13.26 5.95
CA GLU A 85 -8.16 13.56 6.20
C GLU A 85 -9.11 12.54 5.56
N MET A 86 -8.79 12.06 4.35
CA MET A 86 -9.65 11.11 3.64
C MET A 86 -9.51 9.66 4.13
N THR A 87 -8.35 9.27 4.65
CA THR A 87 -8.06 7.86 4.99
C THR A 87 -7.91 7.59 6.47
N GLY A 88 -7.53 8.61 7.26
CA GLY A 88 -7.00 8.42 8.60
C GLY A 88 -5.61 7.77 8.63
N TRP A 89 -4.99 7.49 7.48
CA TRP A 89 -3.69 6.85 7.38
C TRP A 89 -2.54 7.83 7.59
N GLN A 90 -1.37 7.29 7.88
CA GLN A 90 -0.15 8.08 8.04
C GLN A 90 0.54 8.29 6.69
N VAL A 91 1.15 9.45 6.48
CA VAL A 91 2.00 9.69 5.32
C VAL A 91 3.46 9.52 5.75
N GLU A 92 4.16 8.56 5.14
CA GLU A 92 5.60 8.48 5.23
C GLU A 92 6.25 9.23 4.05
N GLN A 93 7.19 10.13 4.34
CA GLN A 93 7.98 10.84 3.34
C GLN A 93 9.44 10.45 3.45
N ARG A 94 10.05 10.08 2.32
CA ARG A 94 11.48 9.82 2.19
C ARG A 94 12.08 10.57 1.00
N LEU A 95 13.39 10.50 0.83
CA LEU A 95 14.10 11.18 -0.26
C LEU A 95 13.65 10.67 -1.63
N GLU A 96 13.40 9.37 -1.75
CA GLU A 96 13.00 8.72 -2.99
C GLU A 96 11.52 8.94 -3.35
N GLY A 97 10.65 9.15 -2.36
CA GLY A 97 9.20 9.19 -2.60
C GLY A 97 8.37 9.21 -1.32
N MET A 98 7.08 8.90 -1.47
CA MET A 98 6.10 8.95 -0.37
C MET A 98 5.22 7.70 -0.39
N ALA A 99 4.72 7.30 0.78
CA ALA A 99 3.80 6.19 0.93
C ALA A 99 2.67 6.58 1.89
N LEU A 100 1.46 6.09 1.61
CA LEU A 100 0.37 6.10 2.57
C LEU A 100 0.41 4.79 3.35
N ILE A 101 0.61 4.89 4.66
CA ILE A 101 0.75 3.76 5.56
C ILE A 101 -0.56 3.57 6.30
N ALA A 102 -1.26 2.50 5.94
CA ALA A 102 -2.47 2.06 6.61
C ALA A 102 -2.24 1.90 8.12
N ALA A 103 -3.25 2.29 8.91
CA ALA A 103 -3.17 2.20 10.37
C ALA A 103 -3.35 0.75 10.87
N ASP A 104 -4.13 -0.05 10.15
CA ASP A 104 -4.38 -1.47 10.41
C ASP A 104 -4.11 -2.30 9.15
N GLU A 105 -3.74 -3.57 9.31
CA GLU A 105 -3.56 -4.51 8.20
C GLU A 105 -4.84 -4.70 7.38
N ALA A 106 -6.02 -4.57 8.00
CA ALA A 106 -7.31 -4.71 7.34
C ALA A 106 -7.66 -3.55 6.38
N ASP A 107 -6.97 -2.42 6.49
CA ASP A 107 -7.21 -1.23 5.67
C ASP A 107 -6.47 -1.29 4.32
N THR A 108 -5.57 -2.25 4.13
CA THR A 108 -4.87 -2.48 2.86
C THR A 108 -5.22 -3.85 2.30
N ASP A 109 -5.31 -3.93 0.98
CA ASP A 109 -5.49 -5.17 0.24
C ASP A 109 -4.22 -6.05 0.25
N LEU A 110 -3.05 -5.43 0.47
CA LEU A 110 -1.76 -6.10 0.49
C LEU A 110 -0.92 -5.69 1.71
N PRO A 111 -1.33 -6.07 2.94
CA PRO A 111 -0.55 -5.84 4.14
C PRO A 111 0.77 -6.60 4.06
N PHE A 112 1.86 -5.90 4.38
CA PHE A 112 3.19 -6.49 4.35
C PHE A 112 4.14 -5.82 5.36
N PRO A 113 4.98 -6.60 6.07
CA PRO A 113 4.96 -8.06 6.14
C PRO A 113 3.90 -8.58 7.12
N ARG A 114 3.16 -9.64 6.76
CA ARG A 114 2.34 -10.38 7.74
C ARG A 114 3.15 -11.44 8.47
N LEU A 115 2.59 -11.93 9.58
CA LEU A 115 3.06 -13.13 10.30
C LEU A 115 2.80 -14.42 9.52
N ARG A 116 3.39 -14.55 8.33
CA ARG A 116 3.31 -15.71 7.44
C ARG A 116 4.69 -16.09 6.91
N ALA A 117 4.90 -17.38 6.65
CA ALA A 117 6.19 -17.87 6.17
C ALA A 117 6.58 -17.29 4.79
N ALA A 118 5.60 -17.09 3.89
CA ALA A 118 5.85 -16.50 2.57
C ALA A 118 6.28 -15.02 2.68
N ASP A 119 5.53 -14.21 3.45
CA ASP A 119 5.89 -12.81 3.73
C ASP A 119 7.27 -12.70 4.39
N PHE A 120 7.57 -13.58 5.37
CA PHE A 120 8.89 -13.66 5.99
C PHE A 120 9.98 -14.00 4.97
N ALA A 121 9.77 -15.02 4.13
CA ALA A 121 10.74 -15.43 3.13
C ALA A 121 11.00 -14.31 2.11
N ALA A 122 9.93 -13.68 1.59
CA ALA A 122 10.03 -12.54 0.69
C ALA A 122 10.77 -11.35 1.30
N LEU A 123 10.50 -11.03 2.58
CA LEU A 123 11.20 -9.96 3.31
C LEU A 123 12.70 -10.26 3.46
N MET A 124 13.06 -11.50 3.78
CA MET A 124 14.47 -11.89 3.93
C MET A 124 15.20 -11.95 2.58
N VAL A 125 14.52 -12.38 1.50
CA VAL A 125 15.06 -12.32 0.14
C VAL A 125 15.30 -10.86 -0.27
N LEU A 126 14.34 -9.97 -0.01
CA LEU A 126 14.48 -8.54 -0.27
C LEU A 126 15.67 -7.94 0.49
N ASP A 127 15.80 -8.22 1.79
CA ASP A 127 16.93 -7.75 2.59
C ASP A 127 18.26 -8.23 2.01
N HIS A 128 18.35 -9.50 1.63
CA HIS A 128 19.55 -10.06 1.01
C HIS A 128 19.91 -9.31 -0.28
N LEU A 129 18.96 -9.16 -1.21
CA LEU A 129 19.18 -8.47 -2.47
C LEU A 129 19.58 -7.00 -2.27
N VAL A 130 18.92 -6.29 -1.34
CA VAL A 130 19.24 -4.89 -1.04
C VAL A 130 20.63 -4.75 -0.42
N ARG A 131 21.07 -5.67 0.44
CA ARG A 131 22.44 -5.65 0.98
C ARG A 131 23.49 -5.94 -0.07
N THR A 132 23.22 -6.88 -0.97
CA THR A 132 24.19 -7.34 -1.97
C THR A 132 24.34 -6.34 -3.12
N HIS A 133 23.22 -5.81 -3.64
CA HIS A 133 23.23 -4.98 -4.85
C HIS A 133 22.88 -3.51 -4.60
N GLY A 134 22.20 -3.20 -3.50
CA GLY A 134 21.65 -1.88 -3.20
C GLY A 134 20.25 -1.65 -3.79
N ALA A 135 19.48 -0.76 -3.16
CA ALA A 135 18.20 -0.33 -3.71
C ALA A 135 18.42 0.50 -4.99
N GLY A 136 17.55 0.33 -6.00
CA GLY A 136 17.72 0.93 -7.33
C GLY A 136 18.52 0.08 -8.32
N ALA A 137 19.19 -0.98 -7.85
CA ALA A 137 19.99 -1.85 -8.69
C ALA A 137 19.15 -2.76 -9.58
N VAL A 138 19.75 -3.21 -10.69
CA VAL A 138 19.20 -4.29 -11.51
C VAL A 138 19.72 -5.61 -10.97
N VAL A 139 18.81 -6.57 -10.79
CA VAL A 139 19.08 -7.94 -10.34
C VAL A 139 18.55 -8.93 -11.37
N THR A 140 19.17 -10.09 -11.44
CA THR A 140 18.86 -11.17 -12.38
C THR A 140 18.07 -12.30 -11.72
N ALA A 141 17.57 -13.24 -12.52
CA ALA A 141 16.97 -14.47 -12.01
C ALA A 141 17.96 -15.28 -11.17
N ASP A 142 19.24 -15.33 -11.58
CA ASP A 142 20.28 -16.02 -10.82
C ASP A 142 20.53 -15.35 -9.47
N ASP A 143 20.50 -14.02 -9.40
CA ASP A 143 20.61 -13.28 -8.13
C ASP A 143 19.42 -13.58 -7.19
N LEU A 144 18.20 -13.59 -7.75
CA LEU A 144 16.97 -13.87 -7.00
C LEU A 144 16.94 -15.32 -6.48
N GLY A 145 17.29 -16.29 -7.33
CA GLY A 145 17.38 -17.70 -6.95
C GLY A 145 18.45 -17.94 -5.89
N SER A 146 19.63 -17.33 -6.06
CA SER A 146 20.71 -17.41 -5.05
C SER A 146 20.27 -16.83 -3.70
N ALA A 147 19.56 -15.70 -3.70
CA ALA A 147 19.02 -15.12 -2.48
C ALA A 147 17.95 -16.01 -1.83
N ALA A 148 17.08 -16.62 -2.63
CA ALA A 148 16.05 -17.54 -2.15
C ALA A 148 16.63 -18.81 -1.52
N ASP A 149 17.64 -19.40 -2.16
CA ASP A 149 18.35 -20.57 -1.66
C ASP A 149 19.03 -20.28 -0.31
N GLU A 150 19.76 -19.18 -0.24
CA GLU A 150 20.42 -18.69 0.97
C GLU A 150 19.41 -18.48 2.13
N VAL A 151 18.25 -17.89 1.85
CA VAL A 151 17.19 -17.69 2.84
C VAL A 151 16.59 -19.02 3.31
N ARG A 152 16.34 -19.95 2.39
CA ARG A 152 15.79 -21.28 2.70
C ARG A 152 16.73 -22.08 3.59
N GLU A 153 18.03 -22.00 3.33
CA GLU A 153 19.08 -22.67 4.11
C GLU A 153 19.28 -22.02 5.49
N ARG A 154 19.39 -20.69 5.55
CA ARG A 154 19.60 -19.97 6.81
C ARG A 154 18.39 -20.03 7.75
N HIS A 155 17.18 -20.02 7.19
CA HIS A 155 15.93 -19.90 7.93
C HIS A 155 15.03 -21.13 7.78
N THR A 156 15.61 -22.33 7.69
CA THR A 156 14.86 -23.57 7.47
C THR A 156 13.70 -23.76 8.45
N ARG A 157 13.85 -23.35 9.72
CA ARG A 157 12.80 -23.48 10.76
C ARG A 157 11.60 -22.55 10.55
N ALA A 158 11.76 -21.44 9.82
CA ALA A 158 10.70 -20.49 9.50
C ALA A 158 9.91 -20.87 8.24
N MET A 159 10.39 -21.86 7.47
CA MET A 159 9.73 -22.31 6.24
C MET A 159 8.61 -23.31 6.52
N THR A 160 7.52 -23.24 5.76
CA THR A 160 6.54 -24.34 5.66
C THR A 160 7.10 -25.46 4.78
N ASN A 161 6.43 -26.62 4.76
CA ASN A 161 6.86 -27.71 3.88
C ASN A 161 6.79 -27.31 2.40
N ASP A 162 5.75 -26.58 2.00
CA ASP A 162 5.56 -26.16 0.61
C ASP A 162 6.66 -25.20 0.14
N LEU A 163 7.10 -24.29 1.01
CA LEU A 163 8.20 -23.36 0.72
C LEU A 163 9.58 -24.04 0.69
N ARG A 164 9.72 -25.26 1.21
CA ARG A 164 11.01 -25.98 1.18
C ARG A 164 11.30 -26.69 -0.15
N VAL A 165 10.32 -26.75 -1.06
CA VAL A 165 10.42 -27.53 -2.28
C VAL A 165 10.76 -26.63 -3.46
N GLY A 166 11.73 -27.06 -4.28
CA GLY A 166 12.06 -26.41 -5.55
C GLY A 166 12.36 -24.91 -5.40
N ASP A 167 11.75 -24.14 -6.29
CA ASP A 167 11.86 -22.69 -6.44
C ASP A 167 10.74 -21.92 -5.69
N ALA A 168 10.02 -22.54 -4.76
CA ALA A 168 8.85 -21.94 -4.11
C ALA A 168 9.16 -20.61 -3.41
N VAL A 169 10.28 -20.50 -2.69
CA VAL A 169 10.72 -19.23 -2.07
C VAL A 169 10.98 -18.16 -3.11
N GLU A 170 11.65 -18.51 -4.20
CA GLU A 170 11.97 -17.58 -5.29
C GLU A 170 10.69 -17.06 -5.93
N SER A 171 9.77 -17.94 -6.32
CA SER A 171 8.52 -17.55 -6.99
C SER A 171 7.64 -16.71 -6.09
N GLU A 172 7.43 -17.13 -4.83
CA GLU A 172 6.60 -16.38 -3.87
C GLU A 172 7.20 -15.00 -3.57
N ALA A 173 8.54 -14.92 -3.40
CA ALA A 173 9.21 -13.65 -3.23
C ALA A 173 9.06 -12.76 -4.48
N ARG A 174 9.28 -13.30 -5.67
CA ARG A 174 9.13 -12.57 -6.94
C ARG A 174 7.72 -11.97 -7.08
N ASP A 175 6.70 -12.78 -6.84
CA ASP A 175 5.30 -12.38 -7.00
C ASP A 175 4.89 -11.34 -5.96
N LEU A 176 5.21 -11.57 -4.68
CA LEU A 176 4.86 -10.64 -3.60
C LEU A 176 5.63 -9.31 -3.70
N LEU A 177 6.94 -9.36 -3.96
CA LEU A 177 7.76 -8.15 -4.12
C LEU A 177 7.38 -7.38 -5.40
N GLY A 178 6.94 -8.07 -6.45
CA GLY A 178 6.39 -7.44 -7.65
C GLY A 178 5.06 -6.74 -7.37
N ALA A 179 4.15 -7.38 -6.63
CA ALA A 179 2.86 -6.80 -6.25
C ALA A 179 3.00 -5.58 -5.34
N LEU A 180 4.02 -5.58 -4.45
CA LEU A 180 4.38 -4.43 -3.59
C LEU A 180 5.19 -3.36 -4.31
N ASP A 181 5.45 -3.55 -5.62
CA ASP A 181 6.23 -2.62 -6.43
C ASP A 181 7.68 -2.39 -5.91
N LEU A 182 8.24 -3.43 -5.28
CA LEU A 182 9.60 -3.47 -4.76
C LEU A 182 10.58 -4.08 -5.78
N LEU A 183 10.04 -4.89 -6.70
CA LEU A 183 10.78 -5.57 -7.76
C LEU A 183 10.07 -5.40 -9.10
N ARG A 184 10.51 -4.45 -9.93
CA ARG A 184 9.89 -4.13 -11.23
C ARG A 184 10.59 -4.82 -12.40
N PRO A 185 9.89 -5.29 -13.45
CA PRO A 185 10.56 -5.78 -14.66
C PRO A 185 11.47 -4.71 -15.30
N ASN A 186 12.66 -5.10 -15.78
CA ASN A 186 13.66 -4.19 -16.36
C ASN A 186 13.87 -4.40 -17.87
N GLY A 187 12.78 -4.67 -18.61
CA GLY A 187 12.79 -4.73 -20.08
C GLY A 187 13.29 -6.04 -20.70
N LYS A 188 14.04 -6.86 -19.97
CA LYS A 188 14.42 -8.22 -20.37
C LYS A 188 13.79 -9.26 -19.46
N PRO A 189 13.39 -10.44 -19.99
CA PRO A 189 12.97 -11.56 -19.16
C PRO A 189 14.09 -11.95 -18.19
N GLY A 190 13.74 -12.17 -16.92
CA GLY A 190 14.72 -12.53 -15.90
C GLY A 190 15.57 -11.37 -15.38
N GLU A 191 15.29 -10.12 -15.77
CA GLU A 191 15.91 -8.93 -15.18
C GLU A 191 14.85 -8.06 -14.51
N TRP A 192 15.12 -7.68 -13.27
CA TRP A 192 14.28 -6.79 -12.50
C TRP A 192 15.09 -5.65 -11.89
N ARG A 193 14.43 -4.52 -11.64
CA ARG A 193 14.96 -3.40 -10.89
C ARG A 193 14.39 -3.45 -9.48
N LEU A 194 15.26 -3.47 -8.48
CA LEU A 194 14.88 -3.16 -7.10
C LEU A 194 14.49 -1.69 -7.05
N THR A 195 13.27 -1.37 -6.64
CA THR A 195 12.88 0.03 -6.54
C THR A 195 13.55 0.68 -5.34
N ALA A 196 13.64 2.01 -5.33
CA ALA A 196 14.19 2.74 -4.18
C ALA A 196 13.39 2.46 -2.89
N ALA A 197 12.12 2.11 -3.01
CA ALA A 197 11.25 1.71 -1.92
C ALA A 197 11.74 0.47 -1.14
N ALA A 198 12.50 -0.42 -1.79
CA ALA A 198 13.08 -1.60 -1.16
C ALA A 198 13.95 -1.24 0.06
N ALA A 199 14.56 -0.05 0.05
CA ALA A 199 15.37 0.45 1.17
C ALA A 199 14.60 0.63 2.49
N ARG A 200 13.26 0.56 2.48
CA ARG A 200 12.42 0.60 3.69
C ARG A 200 12.50 -0.68 4.51
N TYR A 201 12.76 -1.80 3.86
CA TYR A 201 12.66 -3.14 4.44
C TYR A 201 14.02 -3.76 4.79
N ARG A 202 15.11 -2.99 4.64
CA ARG A 202 16.46 -3.45 5.01
C ARG A 202 16.59 -3.64 6.53
N ASP A 203 17.49 -4.51 6.92
CA ASP A 203 17.80 -4.80 8.32
C ASP A 203 16.58 -5.21 9.16
N PRO A 204 15.70 -6.11 8.67
CA PRO A 204 14.54 -6.53 9.43
C PRO A 204 14.99 -7.24 10.71
N ARG A 205 14.48 -6.78 11.85
CA ARG A 205 14.76 -7.43 13.14
C ARG A 205 13.88 -8.68 13.27
N VAL A 206 14.47 -9.83 13.04
CA VAL A 206 13.81 -11.12 13.26
C VAL A 206 13.78 -11.43 14.76
N VAL A 207 12.59 -11.37 15.37
CA VAL A 207 12.38 -11.78 16.76
C VAL A 207 11.70 -13.14 16.75
N ALA A 208 12.38 -14.17 17.29
CA ALA A 208 11.74 -15.45 17.52
C ALA A 208 10.75 -15.31 18.68
N VAL A 209 9.46 -15.19 18.36
CA VAL A 209 8.42 -15.34 19.36
C VAL A 209 8.30 -16.83 19.64
N ASN A 210 8.91 -17.30 20.72
CA ASN A 210 8.56 -18.61 21.26
C ASN A 210 7.07 -18.57 21.56
N ALA A 211 6.28 -19.39 20.87
CA ALA A 211 4.86 -19.59 21.16
C ALA A 211 4.70 -20.22 22.55
N ARG A 212 4.85 -19.41 23.58
CA ARG A 212 4.06 -19.49 24.80
C ARG A 212 3.31 -18.18 24.85
N LEU A 213 2.20 -18.16 24.13
CA LEU A 213 1.04 -17.46 24.67
C LEU A 213 0.80 -18.16 26.01
N ASP A 214 1.12 -17.48 27.11
CA ASP A 214 0.73 -17.94 28.44
C ASP A 214 -0.80 -18.02 28.46
N GLU A 215 -1.30 -19.23 28.18
CA GLU A 215 -2.66 -19.62 28.46
C GLU A 215 -2.88 -19.53 29.98
N GLY A 216 -3.69 -18.55 30.38
CA GLY A 216 -4.45 -18.61 31.63
C GLY A 216 -3.85 -17.83 32.79
N GLU A 217 -4.19 -16.55 32.87
CA GLU A 217 -4.69 -16.00 34.14
C GLU A 217 -5.94 -16.80 34.53
N LYS A 218 -5.71 -17.99 35.10
CA LYS A 218 -6.73 -18.79 35.77
C LYS A 218 -6.92 -18.13 37.12
N GLY A 219 -8.09 -17.52 37.29
CA GLY A 219 -8.45 -16.75 38.47
C GLY A 219 -8.22 -17.50 39.78
N ASP A 220 -7.77 -16.75 40.76
CA ASP A 220 -7.74 -17.19 42.15
C ASP A 220 -9.01 -16.66 42.84
N PRO A 221 -9.81 -17.50 43.52
CA PRO A 221 -10.97 -17.06 44.26
C PRO A 221 -10.50 -16.49 45.60
N ILE A 222 -10.67 -15.18 45.82
CA ILE A 222 -10.52 -14.64 47.17
C ILE A 222 -11.78 -14.98 47.96
N GLY A 223 -11.72 -16.10 48.66
CA GLY A 223 -12.51 -16.36 49.85
C GLY A 223 -11.60 -16.38 51.07
N THR A 224 -11.65 -15.35 51.90
CA THR A 224 -11.79 -15.40 53.37
C THR A 224 -12.12 -13.99 53.85
#